data_AF-A0A151FCN0-F1
#
_entry.id   AF-A0A151FCN0-F1
#
_cell.length_a   1.000
_cell.length_b   1.000
_cell.length_c   1.000
_cell.angle_alpha   90.00
_cell.angle_beta   90.00
_cell.angle_gamma   90.00
#
_symmetry.space_group_name_H-M   'P 1'
#
loop_
_entity.id
_entity.type
_entity.pdbx_description
1 polymer ?
#
loop_
_entity_poly.entity_id
_entity_poly.type
_entity_poly.pdbx_seq_one_letter_code
_entity_poly.pdbx_strand_id
1 'polypeptide(L)'
;MEFIPELGIGLFNGWIFFVAYLVVFAVVMSMCSKEVRKRLYDRKEWTKTQKTFTVIGKMFSFVTIIMILLAPLKMGIPFIIGSNPLCCGINRVSCIYHSLQR
;
A
#
# COMPACT_ATOMS: atom_id res chain seq x y z
N MET A 1 -6.41 26.45 -4.25
CA MET A 1 -5.60 25.23 -4.42
C MET A 1 -4.20 25.60 -4.02
N GLU A 2 -3.71 25.10 -2.88
CA GLU A 2 -2.35 25.38 -2.42
C GLU A 2 -1.42 24.36 -3.08
N PHE A 3 -0.34 24.85 -3.70
CA PHE A 3 0.63 24.02 -4.42
C PHE A 3 1.47 23.14 -3.48
N ILE A 4 1.54 23.53 -2.21
CA ILE A 4 2.27 22.85 -1.15
C ILE A 4 1.25 22.65 -0.02
N PRO A 5 0.74 21.43 0.20
CA PRO A 5 -0.10 21.18 1.37
C PRO A 5 0.71 21.47 2.64
N GLU A 6 0.07 22.01 3.67
CA GLU A 6 0.70 22.14 5.00
C GLU A 6 1.23 20.77 5.43
N LEU A 7 2.55 20.58 5.49
CA LEU A 7 3.15 19.33 5.95
C LEU A 7 3.31 19.45 7.47
N GLY A 8 2.42 18.79 8.21
CA GLY A 8 2.43 18.78 9.67
C GLY A 8 2.72 17.39 10.19
N ILE A 9 3.53 17.26 11.24
CA ILE A 9 3.70 15.98 11.96
C ILE A 9 2.53 15.86 12.94
N GLY A 10 1.52 15.07 12.59
CA GLY A 10 0.35 14.80 13.41
C GLY A 10 0.15 13.31 13.65
N LEU A 11 -0.48 12.95 14.77
CA LEU A 11 -0.91 11.58 15.04
C LEU A 11 -1.90 11.07 13.98
N PHE A 12 -2.74 11.95 13.44
CA PHE A 12 -3.70 11.65 12.36
C PHE A 12 -3.21 12.14 10.99
N ASN A 13 -2.15 11.51 10.49
CA ASN A 13 -1.60 11.76 9.16
C ASN A 13 -1.92 10.62 8.18
N GLY A 14 -1.53 10.77 6.91
CA GLY A 14 -1.69 9.75 5.86
C GLY A 14 -1.04 8.39 6.13
N TRP A 15 -0.16 8.28 7.14
CA TRP A 15 0.45 7.03 7.56
C TRP A 15 -0.54 5.94 8.00
N ILE A 16 -1.70 6.29 8.55
CA ILE A 16 -2.72 5.31 8.97
C ILE A 16 -3.22 4.49 7.77
N PHE A 17 -3.52 5.15 6.65
CA PHE A 17 -3.93 4.46 5.43
C PHE A 17 -2.77 3.67 4.81
N PHE A 18 -1.54 4.17 4.92
CA PHE A 18 -0.37 3.44 4.46
C PHE A 18 -0.14 2.15 5.25
N VAL A 19 -0.26 2.21 6.58
CA VAL A 19 -0.17 1.03 7.45
C VAL A 19 -1.31 0.04 7.13
N ALA A 20 -2.54 0.53 6.98
CA ALA A 20 -3.67 -0.33 6.62
C ALA A 20 -3.46 -1.01 5.25
N TYR A 21 -2.93 -0.29 4.26
CA TYR A 21 -2.53 -0.85 2.97
C TYR A 21 -1.47 -1.94 3.12
N LEU A 22 -0.43 -1.72 3.93
CA LEU A 22 0.62 -2.72 4.17
C LEU A 22 0.07 -3.98 4.84
N VAL A 23 -0.89 -3.85 5.76
CA VAL A 23 -1.55 -5.00 6.40
C VAL A 23 -2.33 -5.81 5.38
N VAL A 24 -3.16 -5.17 4.55
CA VAL A 24 -3.91 -5.87 3.48
C VAL A 24 -2.95 -6.54 2.51
N PHE A 25 -1.89 -5.86 2.10
CA PHE A 25 -0.87 -6.42 1.23
C PHE A 25 -0.18 -7.65 1.85
N ALA A 26 0.19 -7.58 3.13
CA ALA A 26 0.79 -8.70 3.85
C ALA A 26 -0.16 -9.89 3.96
N VAL A 27 -1.43 -9.66 4.25
CA VAL A 27 -2.46 -10.72 4.30
C VAL A 27 -2.58 -11.38 2.92
N VAL A 28 -2.79 -10.61 1.85
CA VAL A 28 -2.90 -11.14 0.49
C VAL A 28 -1.66 -11.93 0.11
N MET A 29 -0.46 -11.41 0.40
CA MET A 29 0.78 -12.13 0.12
C MET A 29 0.92 -13.40 0.96
N SER A 30 0.42 -13.43 2.20
CA SER A 30 0.40 -14.64 3.01
C SER A 30 -0.53 -15.72 2.42
N MET A 31 -1.63 -15.32 1.78
CA MET A 31 -2.56 -16.24 1.09
C MET A 31 -1.94 -16.89 -0.15
N CYS A 32 -1.05 -16.19 -0.84
CA CYS A 32 -0.37 -16.75 -2.01
C CYS A 32 0.56 -17.91 -1.59
N SER A 33 0.57 -18.99 -2.37
CA SER A 33 1.52 -20.10 -2.18
C SER A 33 2.98 -19.61 -2.24
N LYS A 34 3.87 -20.28 -1.49
CA LYS A 34 5.31 -20.00 -1.50
C LYS A 34 5.89 -20.03 -2.91
N GLU A 35 5.37 -20.89 -3.78
CA GLU A 35 5.79 -21.00 -5.18
C GLU A 35 5.39 -19.77 -6.00
N VAL A 36 4.15 -19.29 -5.87
CA VAL A 36 3.66 -18.08 -6.53
C VAL A 36 4.47 -16.87 -6.06
N ARG A 37 4.71 -16.74 -4.75
CA ARG A 37 5.56 -15.66 -4.22
C ARG A 37 6.99 -15.71 -4.78
N LYS A 38 7.58 -16.90 -4.86
CA LYS A 38 8.93 -17.09 -5.39
C LYS A 38 9.02 -16.68 -6.86
N ARG A 39 8.01 -17.03 -7.66
CA ARG A 39 7.93 -16.64 -9.08
C ARG A 39 7.66 -15.14 -9.25
N LEU A 40 6.81 -14.55 -8.42
CA LEU A 40 6.46 -13.13 -8.49
C LEU A 40 7.65 -12.22 -8.16
N TYR A 41 8.51 -12.65 -7.25
CA TYR A 41 9.73 -11.92 -6.88
C TYR A 41 10.99 -12.39 -7.61
N ASP A 42 10.88 -13.31 -8.57
CA ASP A 42 12.04 -13.74 -9.34
C ASP A 42 12.53 -12.60 -10.24
N ARG A 43 13.82 -12.26 -10.11
CA ARG A 43 14.50 -11.23 -10.91
C ARG A 43 15.63 -11.78 -11.76
N LYS A 44 15.76 -13.11 -11.86
CA LYS A 44 16.90 -13.76 -12.53
C LYS A 44 17.03 -13.40 -14.01
N GLU A 45 15.93 -13.14 -14.69
CA GLU A 45 15.92 -12.86 -16.14
C GLU A 45 15.84 -11.37 -16.49
N TRP A 46 16.01 -10.47 -15.51
CA TRP A 46 15.84 -9.05 -15.77
C TRP A 46 17.01 -8.46 -16.57
N THR A 47 16.68 -7.74 -17.63
CA THR A 47 17.67 -6.95 -18.38
C THR A 47 18.21 -5.80 -17.53
N LYS A 48 19.44 -5.34 -17.82
CA LYS A 48 20.08 -4.23 -17.08
C LYS A 48 19.20 -2.97 -17.07
N THR A 49 18.51 -2.68 -18.18
CA THR A 49 17.60 -1.55 -18.33
C THR A 49 16.37 -1.66 -17.41
N GLN A 50 15.73 -2.83 -17.34
CA GLN A 50 14.59 -3.07 -16.44
C GLN A 50 14.97 -2.92 -14.97
N LYS A 51 16.18 -3.35 -14.60
CA LYS A 51 16.70 -3.19 -13.25
C LYS A 51 16.86 -1.70 -12.89
N THR A 52 17.44 -0.90 -13.79
CA THR A 52 17.62 0.55 -13.60
C THR A 52 16.29 1.28 -13.50
N PHE A 53 15.34 1.02 -14.41
CA PHE A 53 14.00 1.62 -14.33
C PHE A 53 13.28 1.27 -13.03
N THR A 54 13.43 0.04 -12.53
CA THR A 54 12.84 -0.35 -11.26
C THR A 54 13.48 0.36 -10.07
N VAL A 55 14.78 0.61 -10.10
CA VAL A 55 15.47 1.36 -9.04
C VAL A 55 15.01 2.81 -9.04
N ILE A 56 14.95 3.46 -10.21
CA ILE A 56 14.45 4.85 -10.34
C ILE A 56 13.00 4.94 -9.86
N GLY A 57 12.14 4.02 -10.32
CA GLY A 57 10.75 3.95 -9.90
C GLY A 57 10.62 3.78 -8.38
N LYS A 58 11.43 2.90 -7.78
CA LYS A 58 11.45 2.73 -6.32
C LYS A 58 11.86 4.01 -5.58
N MET A 59 12.88 4.72 -6.05
CA MET A 59 13.32 5.97 -5.44
C MET A 59 12.22 7.04 -5.53
N PHE A 60 11.58 7.17 -6.69
CA PHE A 60 10.46 8.08 -6.87
C PHE A 60 9.28 7.72 -5.95
N SER A 61 8.89 6.45 -5.91
CA SER A 61 7.83 5.96 -5.02
C SER A 61 8.16 6.25 -3.55
N PHE A 62 9.42 6.11 -3.13
CA PHE A 62 9.83 6.39 -1.76
C PHE A 62 9.61 7.87 -1.39
N VAL A 63 9.97 8.79 -2.29
CA VAL A 63 9.72 10.22 -2.11
C VAL A 63 8.22 10.50 -2.02
N THR A 64 7.40 9.90 -2.89
CA THR A 64 5.93 10.06 -2.84
C THR A 64 5.35 9.51 -1.54
N ILE A 65 5.84 8.36 -1.06
CA ILE A 65 5.40 7.77 0.21
C ILE A 65 5.69 8.73 1.35
N ILE A 66 6.91 9.27 1.45
CA ILE A 66 7.26 10.26 2.49
C ILE A 66 6.29 11.45 2.44
N MET A 67 6.01 11.98 1.25
CA MET A 67 5.07 13.09 1.08
C MET A 67 3.65 12.74 1.58
N ILE A 68 3.18 11.52 1.31
CA ILE A 68 1.87 11.02 1.80
C ILE A 68 1.89 10.83 3.33
N LEU A 69 2.99 10.33 3.90
CA LEU A 69 3.12 10.13 5.35
C LEU A 69 3.08 11.45 6.13
N LEU A 70 3.64 12.52 5.56
CA LEU A 70 3.67 13.85 6.19
C LEU A 70 2.43 14.69 5.85
N ALA A 71 1.58 14.25 4.93
CA ALA A 71 0.34 14.95 4.60
C ALA A 71 -0.66 14.82 5.77
N PRO A 72 -1.13 15.94 6.34
CA PRO A 72 -2.12 15.92 7.40
C PRO A 72 -3.48 15.50 6.85
N LEU A 73 -4.15 14.63 7.59
CA LEU A 73 -5.40 14.05 7.16
C LEU A 73 -6.56 14.99 7.52
N LYS A 74 -7.12 15.67 6.52
CA LYS A 74 -8.37 16.41 6.70
C LYS A 74 -9.52 15.40 6.87
N MET A 75 -10.00 15.27 8.11
CA MET A 75 -11.20 14.51 8.45
C MET A 75 -12.44 15.23 7.90
N GLY A 76 -12.79 14.92 6.65
CA GLY A 76 -14.00 15.44 6.00
C GLY A 76 -14.78 14.34 5.28
N ILE A 77 -15.83 14.71 4.57
CA ILE A 77 -16.63 13.80 3.72
C ILE A 77 -15.78 12.87 2.83
N PRO A 78 -14.71 13.33 2.14
CA PRO A 78 -13.89 12.43 1.32
C PRO A 78 -13.17 11.33 2.12
N PHE A 79 -12.89 11.55 3.40
CA PHE A 79 -12.28 10.53 4.28
C PHE A 79 -13.24 9.35 4.51
N ILE A 80 -14.52 9.64 4.78
CA ILE A 80 -15.55 8.63 5.03
C ILE A 80 -15.77 7.78 3.77
N ILE A 81 -15.90 8.44 2.61
CA ILE A 81 -16.08 7.77 1.32
C ILE A 81 -14.88 6.89 0.99
N GLY A 82 -13.65 7.39 1.21
CA GLY A 82 -12.41 6.63 0.96
C GLY A 82 -12.19 5.46 1.91
N SER A 83 -12.62 5.54 3.16
CA SER A 83 -12.48 4.45 4.14
C SER A 83 -13.40 3.26 3.91
N ASN A 84 -14.60 3.50 3.35
CA ASN A 84 -15.63 2.47 3.23
C ASN A 84 -15.23 1.27 2.33
N PRO A 85 -14.62 1.46 1.14
CA PRO A 85 -14.11 0.36 0.32
C PRO A 85 -13.03 -0.47 1.02
N LEU A 86 -12.17 0.17 1.83
CA LEU A 86 -11.10 -0.50 2.56
C LEU A 86 -11.66 -1.49 3.58
N CYS A 87 -12.65 -1.05 4.37
CA CYS A 87 -13.34 -1.90 5.35
C CYS A 87 -14.07 -3.08 4.68
N CYS A 88 -14.75 -2.83 3.56
CA CYS A 88 -15.41 -3.88 2.78
C CYS A 88 -14.40 -4.91 2.22
N GLY A 89 -13.23 -4.44 1.77
CA GLY A 89 -12.16 -5.30 1.27
C GLY A 89 -11.60 -6.24 2.33
N ILE A 90 -11.30 -5.73 3.53
CA ILE A 90 -10.71 -6.52 4.63
C ILE A 90 -11.64 -7.65 5.07
N ASN A 91 -12.94 -7.37 5.22
CA ASN A 91 -13.94 -8.39 5.58
C ASN A 91 -14.00 -9.50 4.52
N ARG A 92 -13.98 -9.14 3.23
CA ARG A 92 -14.03 -10.11 2.14
C ARG A 92 -12.76 -10.97 2.09
N VAL A 93 -11.58 -10.38 2.25
CA VAL A 93 -10.30 -11.11 2.31
C VAL A 93 -10.27 -12.06 3.51
N SER A 94 -10.76 -11.64 4.67
CA SER A 94 -10.83 -12.47 5.87
C SER A 94 -11.79 -13.66 5.70
N CYS A 95 -12.95 -13.45 5.07
CA CYS A 95 -13.86 -14.54 4.70
C CYS A 95 -13.20 -15.55 3.76
N ILE A 96 -12.47 -15.09 2.74
CA ILE A 96 -11.77 -15.97 1.80
C ILE A 96 -10.68 -16.77 2.54
N TYR A 97 -9.91 -16.12 3.42
CA TYR A 97 -8.89 -16.81 4.22
C TYR A 97 -9.47 -17.91 5.09
N HIS A 98 -10.58 -17.62 5.79
CA HIS A 98 -11.27 -18.62 6.61
C HIS A 98 -11.87 -19.75 5.77
N SER A 99 -12.27 -19.51 4.52
CA SER A 99 -12.77 -20.54 3.61
C SER A 99 -11.67 -21.42 3.00
N LEU A 100 -10.44 -20.93 2.93
CA LEU A 100 -9.27 -21.65 2.39
C LEU A 100 -8.57 -22.55 3.43
N GLN A 101 -8.86 -22.33 4.72
CA GLN A 101 -8.30 -23.10 5.85
C GLN A 101 -9.21 -24.24 6.32
N ARG A 102 -10.42 -24.37 5.76
CA ARG A 102 -11.40 -25.43 6.06
C ARG A 102 -11.42 -26.46 4.93
#